data_AF-A0A524GH95-F1
#
_entry.id   AF-A0A524GH95-F1
#
_cell.length_a   1.000
_cell.length_b   1.000
_cell.length_c   1.000
_cell.angle_alpha   90.00
_cell.angle_beta   90.00
_cell.angle_gamma   90.00
#
_symmetry.space_group_name_H-M   'P 1'
#
loop_
_entity.id
_entity.type
_entity.pdbx_description
1 polymer ?
#
loop_
_entity_poly.entity_id
_entity_poly.type
_entity_poly.pdbx_seq_one_letter_code
_entity_poly.pdbx_strand_id
1 'polypeptide(L)'
;WYAYSTYKVYGPHMGALWGRRDALAELSGPNHFFVPDDEVPYKFELGGVSHEGCAALLGLRDYLAFLSDTSDPLALDRASIERAFALMTACELPLQTRLIEYLMSRNDVRIIGPVSAGEGRVGTVSFIHESKSSADITAVVDQSGISIRHGHMYAYHLCEAAGLDPDDGVVRVSLVHYNTPEEIDRLIAVLDRALGE
;
A
#
# COMPACT_ATOMS: atom_id res chain seq x y z
N TRP A 1 -16.53 -9.34 -6.96
CA TRP A 1 -15.42 -9.90 -6.17
C TRP A 1 -14.55 -8.76 -5.66
N TYR A 2 -13.79 -8.99 -4.59
CA TYR A 2 -12.81 -8.06 -4.06
C TYR A 2 -11.59 -8.85 -3.60
N ALA A 3 -10.40 -8.48 -4.07
CA ALA A 3 -9.16 -9.17 -3.72
C ALA A 3 -8.22 -8.19 -3.04
N TYR A 4 -7.50 -8.68 -2.03
CA TYR A 4 -6.40 -7.93 -1.43
C TYR A 4 -5.33 -8.87 -0.90
N SER A 5 -4.16 -8.30 -0.65
CA SER A 5 -3.08 -8.99 0.04
C SER A 5 -3.06 -8.56 1.50
N THR A 6 -3.10 -9.52 2.43
CA THR A 6 -3.18 -9.23 3.86
C THR A 6 -1.92 -8.50 4.36
N TYR A 7 -0.75 -8.77 3.78
CA TYR A 7 0.50 -8.06 4.11
C TYR A 7 0.54 -6.59 3.66
N LYS A 8 -0.41 -6.14 2.84
CA LYS A 8 -0.59 -4.73 2.51
C LYS A 8 -1.53 -4.00 3.46
N VAL A 9 -2.12 -4.75 4.39
CA VAL A 9 -2.94 -4.23 5.49
C VAL A 9 -2.46 -4.84 6.81
N TYR A 10 -1.13 -4.94 6.96
CA TYR A 10 -0.46 -5.30 8.23
C TYR A 10 -0.70 -6.73 8.74
N GLY A 11 -1.22 -7.63 7.90
CA GLY A 11 -1.31 -9.07 8.16
C GLY A 11 -0.11 -9.87 7.61
N PRO A 12 -0.17 -11.21 7.64
CA PRO A 12 0.87 -12.08 7.07
C PRO A 12 0.90 -12.03 5.54
N HIS A 13 1.91 -12.63 4.91
CA HIS A 13 2.10 -12.65 3.46
C HIS A 13 1.13 -13.62 2.74
N MET A 14 -0.16 -13.30 2.76
CA MET A 14 -1.26 -14.08 2.17
C MET A 14 -2.12 -13.21 1.24
N GLY A 15 -2.94 -13.88 0.43
CA GLY A 15 -4.00 -13.25 -0.38
C GLY A 15 -5.38 -13.62 0.16
N ALA A 16 -6.33 -12.71 0.00
CA ALA A 16 -7.73 -12.93 0.33
C ALA A 16 -8.61 -12.50 -0.85
N LEU A 17 -9.59 -13.33 -1.17
CA LEU A 17 -10.60 -13.06 -2.20
C LEU A 17 -11.98 -13.16 -1.55
N TRP A 18 -12.70 -12.05 -1.57
CA TRP A 18 -14.13 -12.04 -1.26
C TRP A 18 -14.94 -12.11 -2.55
N GLY A 19 -16.01 -12.91 -2.53
CA GLY A 19 -17.00 -12.97 -3.58
C GLY A 19 -18.38 -13.23 -2.98
N ARG A 20 -19.41 -12.76 -3.66
CA ARG A 20 -20.80 -13.11 -3.32
C ARG A 20 -20.94 -14.62 -3.52
N ARG A 21 -21.61 -15.30 -2.58
CA ARG A 21 -21.64 -16.77 -2.53
C ARG A 21 -22.19 -17.39 -3.81
N ASP A 22 -23.29 -16.85 -4.33
CA ASP A 22 -23.92 -17.25 -5.60
C ASP A 22 -22.98 -17.05 -6.80
N ALA A 23 -22.29 -15.91 -6.88
CA ALA A 23 -21.32 -15.64 -7.94
C ALA A 23 -20.10 -16.59 -7.88
N LEU A 24 -19.67 -16.99 -6.67
CA LEU A 24 -18.63 -18.02 -6.52
C LEU A 24 -19.15 -19.43 -6.83
N ALA A 25 -20.42 -19.72 -6.55
CA ALA A 25 -21.04 -21.00 -6.82
C ALA A 25 -21.11 -21.30 -8.33
N GLU A 26 -21.31 -20.27 -9.18
CA GLU A 26 -21.34 -20.40 -10.65
C GLU A 26 -20.00 -20.80 -11.30
N LEU A 27 -18.89 -20.65 -10.58
CA LEU A 27 -17.54 -20.89 -11.11
C LEU A 27 -17.04 -22.30 -10.77
N SER A 28 -16.45 -23.02 -11.72
CA SER A 28 -15.71 -24.26 -11.39
C SER A 28 -14.40 -23.92 -10.68
N GLY A 29 -14.15 -24.57 -9.54
CA GLY A 29 -12.94 -24.39 -8.75
C GLY A 29 -11.76 -25.21 -9.30
N PRO A 30 -10.50 -24.78 -9.07
CA PRO A 30 -9.32 -25.53 -9.51
C PRO A 30 -8.97 -26.75 -8.64
N ASN A 31 -9.75 -27.05 -7.60
CA ASN A 31 -9.48 -28.14 -6.66
C ASN A 31 -9.74 -29.53 -7.29
N HIS A 32 -9.50 -30.59 -6.53
CA HIS A 32 -9.69 -31.96 -7.00
C HIS A 32 -11.13 -32.22 -7.47
N PHE A 33 -11.28 -33.02 -8.52
CA PHE A 33 -12.56 -33.35 -9.17
C PHE A 33 -13.64 -33.95 -8.25
N PHE A 34 -13.26 -34.44 -7.07
CA PHE A 34 -14.17 -34.99 -6.07
C PHE A 34 -14.72 -33.93 -5.10
N VAL A 35 -14.19 -32.71 -5.13
CA VAL A 35 -14.73 -31.57 -4.37
C VAL A 35 -15.96 -31.04 -5.14
N PRO A 36 -17.16 -31.04 -4.54
CA PRO A 36 -18.36 -30.52 -5.19
C PRO A 36 -18.24 -29.03 -5.58
N ASP A 37 -18.92 -28.65 -6.66
CA ASP A 37 -18.93 -27.26 -7.14
C ASP A 37 -19.65 -26.29 -6.18
N ASP A 38 -20.47 -26.76 -5.25
CA ASP A 38 -21.14 -25.92 -4.25
C ASP A 38 -20.34 -25.76 -2.94
N GLU A 39 -19.20 -26.44 -2.79
CA GLU A 39 -18.28 -26.32 -1.66
C GLU A 39 -17.44 -25.02 -1.74
N VAL A 40 -18.10 -23.89 -1.56
CA VAL A 40 -17.48 -22.56 -1.44
C VAL A 40 -17.17 -22.29 0.05
N PRO A 41 -15.93 -21.93 0.44
CA PRO A 41 -14.82 -21.52 -0.42
C PRO A 41 -13.86 -22.64 -0.83
N TYR A 42 -13.97 -23.84 -0.24
CA TYR A 42 -12.96 -24.89 -0.31
C TYR A 42 -12.56 -25.32 -1.74
N LYS A 43 -13.48 -25.26 -2.71
CA LYS A 43 -13.16 -25.53 -4.12
C LYS A 43 -12.13 -24.58 -4.75
N PHE A 44 -11.81 -23.45 -4.09
CA PHE A 44 -10.75 -22.52 -4.48
C PHE A 44 -9.50 -22.58 -3.58
N GLU A 45 -9.53 -23.37 -2.52
CA GLU A 45 -8.43 -23.50 -1.55
C GLU A 45 -7.63 -24.77 -1.87
N LEU A 46 -6.58 -24.60 -2.67
CA LEU A 46 -5.77 -25.71 -3.17
C LEU A 46 -4.84 -26.28 -2.10
N GLY A 47 -4.87 -27.60 -1.91
CA GLY A 47 -3.97 -28.31 -1.01
C GLY A 47 -4.20 -27.99 0.47
N GLY A 48 -3.16 -28.16 1.28
CA GLY A 48 -3.18 -27.77 2.68
C GLY A 48 -3.03 -26.26 2.83
N VAL A 49 -3.84 -25.65 3.69
CA VAL A 49 -3.71 -24.23 4.01
C VAL A 49 -2.40 -23.93 4.77
N SER A 50 -1.89 -22.71 4.65
CA SER A 50 -0.82 -22.21 5.52
C SER A 50 -1.41 -22.00 6.91
N HIS A 51 -1.26 -23.01 7.79
CA HIS A 51 -1.86 -23.02 9.12
C HIS A 51 -1.30 -21.87 9.98
N GLU A 52 0.02 -21.66 9.88
CA GLU A 52 0.73 -20.55 10.50
C GLU A 52 0.27 -19.18 9.98
N GLY A 53 0.00 -19.06 8.68
CA GLY A 53 -0.56 -17.84 8.08
C GLY A 53 -1.97 -17.57 8.58
N CYS A 54 -2.83 -18.59 8.59
CA CYS A 54 -4.19 -18.49 9.14
C CYS A 54 -4.19 -18.08 10.62
N ALA A 55 -3.28 -18.65 11.42
CA ALA A 55 -3.12 -18.28 12.82
C ALA A 55 -2.61 -16.83 12.97
N ALA A 56 -1.59 -16.43 12.19
CA ALA A 56 -1.04 -15.08 12.22
C ALA A 56 -2.05 -14.01 11.78
N LEU A 57 -2.99 -14.36 10.89
CA LEU A 57 -4.05 -13.45 10.46
C LEU A 57 -4.96 -13.02 11.62
N LEU A 58 -5.07 -13.81 12.69
CA LEU A 58 -5.80 -13.41 13.90
C LEU A 58 -5.17 -12.16 14.55
N GLY A 59 -3.85 -11.98 14.45
CA GLY A 59 -3.16 -10.80 14.97
C GLY A 59 -3.57 -9.51 14.24
N LEU A 60 -4.00 -9.59 12.97
CA LEU A 60 -4.54 -8.42 12.27
C LEU A 60 -5.85 -7.94 12.91
N ARG A 61 -6.69 -8.86 13.38
CA ARG A 61 -7.91 -8.53 14.12
C ARG A 61 -7.58 -7.76 15.40
N ASP A 62 -6.61 -8.25 16.16
CA ASP A 62 -6.19 -7.61 17.40
C ASP A 62 -5.58 -6.22 17.15
N TYR A 63 -4.82 -6.07 16.05
CA TYR A 63 -4.25 -4.80 15.64
C TYR A 63 -5.32 -3.77 15.25
N LEU A 64 -6.32 -4.18 14.47
CA LEU A 64 -7.43 -3.31 14.09
C LEU A 64 -8.27 -2.91 15.30
N ALA A 65 -8.47 -3.82 16.26
CA ALA A 65 -9.16 -3.54 17.52
C ALA A 65 -8.42 -2.49 18.36
N PHE A 66 -7.08 -2.60 18.45
CA PHE A 66 -6.24 -1.58 19.08
C PHE A 66 -6.43 -0.20 18.42
N LEU A 67 -6.35 -0.13 17.09
CA LEU A 67 -6.49 1.14 16.37
C LEU A 67 -7.91 1.73 16.40
N SER A 68 -8.94 0.89 16.53
CA SER A 68 -10.34 1.34 16.61
C SER A 68 -10.83 1.60 18.03
N ASP A 69 -9.94 1.50 19.03
CA ASP A 69 -10.23 1.53 20.46
C ASP A 69 -11.37 0.56 20.86
N THR A 70 -11.30 -0.66 20.32
CA THR A 70 -12.25 -1.74 20.58
C THR A 70 -11.65 -2.73 21.56
N SER A 71 -12.25 -2.87 22.74
CA SER A 71 -11.72 -3.68 23.84
C SER A 71 -11.69 -5.18 23.57
N ASP A 72 -12.70 -5.70 22.86
CA ASP A 72 -12.78 -7.10 22.44
C ASP A 72 -12.58 -7.21 20.92
N PRO A 73 -11.44 -7.78 20.45
CA PRO A 73 -11.21 -8.00 19.02
C PRO A 73 -12.28 -8.85 18.34
N LEU A 74 -13.01 -9.70 19.06
CA LEU A 74 -14.12 -10.49 18.51
C LEU A 74 -15.38 -9.65 18.24
N ALA A 75 -15.47 -8.47 18.85
CA ALA A 75 -16.57 -7.53 18.65
C ALA A 75 -16.29 -6.53 17.51
N LEU A 76 -15.20 -6.68 16.76
CA LEU A 76 -14.91 -5.86 15.59
C LEU A 76 -16.02 -5.97 14.55
N ASP A 77 -16.64 -4.83 14.27
CA ASP A 77 -17.63 -4.66 13.22
C ASP A 77 -17.11 -3.71 12.14
N ARG A 78 -17.93 -3.46 11.12
CA ARG A 78 -17.58 -2.56 10.02
C ARG A 78 -17.21 -1.16 10.52
N ALA A 79 -17.97 -0.62 11.47
CA ALA A 79 -17.73 0.71 12.01
C ALA A 79 -16.37 0.78 12.74
N SER A 80 -15.97 -0.30 13.41
CA SER A 80 -14.66 -0.40 14.07
C SER A 80 -13.53 -0.40 13.05
N ILE A 81 -13.66 -1.15 11.95
CA ILE A 81 -12.68 -1.10 10.85
C ILE A 81 -12.59 0.31 10.24
N GLU A 82 -13.73 0.96 9.99
CA GLU A 82 -13.76 2.33 9.46
C GLU A 82 -13.06 3.32 10.41
N ARG A 83 -13.25 3.19 11.73
CA ARG A 83 -12.51 4.00 12.73
C ARG A 83 -11.01 3.75 12.70
N ALA A 84 -10.57 2.49 12.61
CA ALA A 84 -9.14 2.17 12.51
C ALA A 84 -8.50 2.83 11.28
N PHE A 85 -9.12 2.72 10.11
CA PHE A 85 -8.63 3.35 8.89
C PHE A 85 -8.69 4.88 8.92
N ALA A 86 -9.70 5.46 9.60
CA ALA A 86 -9.76 6.89 9.83
C ALA A 86 -8.61 7.37 10.72
N LEU A 87 -8.24 6.61 11.77
CA LEU A 87 -7.07 6.91 12.59
C LEU A 87 -5.77 6.82 11.77
N MET A 88 -5.61 5.76 10.97
CA MET A 88 -4.46 5.62 10.07
C MET A 88 -4.32 6.84 9.15
N THR A 89 -5.43 7.23 8.51
CA THR A 89 -5.49 8.40 7.63
C THR A 89 -5.14 9.69 8.38
N ALA A 90 -5.61 9.86 9.61
CA ALA A 90 -5.32 11.04 10.42
C ALA A 90 -3.83 11.16 10.78
N CYS A 91 -3.13 10.04 10.97
CA CYS A 91 -1.68 10.01 11.17
C CYS A 91 -0.91 10.28 9.86
N GLU A 92 -1.37 9.73 8.74
CA GLU A 92 -0.69 9.84 7.45
C GLU A 92 -0.86 11.22 6.79
N LEU A 93 -2.02 11.86 6.97
CA LEU A 93 -2.39 13.07 6.24
C LEU A 93 -1.40 14.24 6.44
N PRO A 94 -0.99 14.60 7.67
CA PRO A 94 -0.01 15.68 7.87
C PRO A 94 1.34 15.39 7.20
N LEU A 95 1.78 14.12 7.24
CA LEU A 95 3.03 13.67 6.63
C LEU A 95 2.98 13.76 5.10
N GLN A 96 1.85 13.32 4.54
CA GLN A 96 1.58 13.42 3.10
C GLN A 96 1.54 14.88 2.65
N THR A 97 0.82 15.75 3.37
CA THR A 97 0.75 17.19 3.07
C THR A 97 2.14 17.79 3.00
N ARG A 98 2.95 17.56 4.03
CA ARG A 98 4.31 18.10 4.10
C ARG A 98 5.21 17.64 2.96
N LEU A 99 5.14 16.36 2.60
CA LEU A 99 5.90 15.83 1.47
C LEU A 99 5.45 16.43 0.13
N ILE A 100 4.13 16.58 -0.08
CA ILE A 100 3.58 17.17 -1.30
C ILE A 100 3.97 18.64 -1.41
N GLU A 101 3.82 19.42 -0.34
CA GLU A 101 4.20 20.84 -0.30
C GLU A 101 5.69 21.02 -0.64
N TYR A 102 6.55 20.19 -0.07
CA TYR A 102 7.98 20.17 -0.41
C TYR A 102 8.21 19.89 -1.90
N LEU A 103 7.64 18.80 -2.43
CA LEU A 103 7.85 18.43 -3.84
C LEU A 103 7.27 19.48 -4.80
N MET A 104 6.16 20.13 -4.46
CA MET A 104 5.57 21.22 -5.24
C MET A 104 6.35 22.53 -5.15
N SER A 105 7.16 22.73 -4.12
CA SER A 105 8.01 23.91 -4.00
C SER A 105 9.18 23.91 -4.99
N ARG A 106 9.46 22.75 -5.60
CA ARG A 106 10.53 22.55 -6.56
C ARG A 106 10.02 22.66 -8.00
N ASN A 107 10.78 23.34 -8.86
CA ASN A 107 10.48 23.50 -10.28
C ASN A 107 11.00 22.34 -11.13
N ASP A 108 11.97 21.57 -10.63
CA ASP A 108 12.62 20.43 -11.30
C ASP A 108 11.99 19.07 -10.97
N VAL A 109 10.90 19.08 -10.18
CA VAL A 109 10.15 17.88 -9.78
C VAL A 109 8.73 17.93 -10.33
N ARG A 110 8.27 16.79 -10.84
CA ARG A 110 6.87 16.59 -11.23
C ARG A 110 6.25 15.44 -10.45
N ILE A 111 5.21 15.73 -9.67
CA ILE A 111 4.37 14.71 -9.03
C ILE A 111 3.54 13.99 -10.10
N ILE A 112 3.50 12.66 -10.04
CA ILE A 112 2.67 11.81 -10.90
C ILE A 112 1.41 11.44 -10.13
N GLY A 113 0.30 12.10 -10.46
CA GLY A 113 -1.00 11.95 -9.80
C GLY A 113 -1.49 13.25 -9.15
N PRO A 114 -2.48 13.19 -8.24
CA PRO A 114 -2.99 14.36 -7.55
C PRO A 114 -1.91 15.11 -6.76
N VAL A 115 -1.96 16.45 -6.82
CA VAL A 115 -1.04 17.37 -6.11
C VAL A 115 -1.65 17.96 -4.85
N SER A 116 -2.84 17.51 -4.46
CA SER A 116 -3.45 17.82 -3.16
C SER A 116 -3.30 16.63 -2.21
N ALA A 117 -3.11 16.90 -0.93
CA ALA A 117 -3.27 15.90 0.12
C ALA A 117 -4.76 15.65 0.42
N GLY A 118 -5.09 14.51 1.02
CA GLY A 118 -6.43 14.24 1.54
C GLY A 118 -7.34 13.46 0.57
N GLU A 119 -8.61 13.87 0.48
CA GLU A 119 -9.64 13.14 -0.25
C GLU A 119 -9.25 12.95 -1.72
N GLY A 120 -9.11 11.69 -2.15
CA GLY A 120 -8.70 11.32 -3.51
C GLY A 120 -7.32 10.67 -3.62
N ARG A 121 -6.58 10.51 -2.51
CA ARG A 121 -5.34 9.72 -2.50
C ARG A 121 -5.11 8.95 -1.20
N VAL A 122 -4.35 7.86 -1.31
CA VAL A 122 -3.75 7.15 -0.16
C VAL A 122 -2.33 7.70 0.10
N GLY A 123 -1.67 7.27 1.19
CA GLY A 123 -0.32 7.67 1.63
C GLY A 123 0.85 7.47 0.65
N THR A 124 0.60 7.22 -0.65
CA THR A 124 1.63 7.04 -1.67
C THR A 124 1.81 8.29 -2.53
N VAL A 125 3.04 8.78 -2.65
CA VAL A 125 3.42 9.91 -3.51
C VAL A 125 4.48 9.45 -4.51
N SER A 126 4.16 9.55 -5.80
CA SER A 126 5.08 9.27 -6.89
C SER A 126 5.52 10.57 -7.54
N PHE A 127 6.80 10.69 -7.90
CA PHE A 127 7.33 11.84 -8.62
C PHE A 127 8.50 11.44 -9.52
N ILE A 128 8.81 12.33 -10.46
CA ILE A 128 10.02 12.27 -11.29
C ILE A 128 10.79 13.58 -11.17
N HIS A 129 12.06 13.54 -11.56
CA HIS A 129 12.90 14.73 -11.69
C HIS A 129 13.21 14.99 -13.17
N GLU A 130 13.37 16.25 -13.58
CA GLU A 130 13.56 16.61 -14.99
C GLU A 130 14.84 16.02 -15.62
N SER A 131 15.90 15.89 -14.84
CA SER A 131 17.24 15.52 -15.34
C SER A 131 17.94 14.38 -14.59
N LYS A 132 17.30 13.80 -13.57
CA LYS A 132 17.88 12.75 -12.73
C LYS A 132 17.03 11.49 -12.82
N SER A 133 17.69 10.33 -12.90
CA SER A 133 17.00 9.06 -12.90
C SER A 133 16.36 8.79 -11.53
N SER A 134 15.22 8.12 -11.53
CA SER A 134 14.53 7.67 -10.32
C SER A 134 15.41 6.72 -9.50
N ALA A 135 16.23 5.91 -10.19
CA ALA A 135 17.20 5.02 -9.59
C ALA A 135 18.29 5.78 -8.80
N ASP A 136 18.90 6.81 -9.39
CA ASP A 136 19.96 7.59 -8.73
C ASP A 136 19.44 8.33 -7.49
N ILE A 137 18.27 8.95 -7.59
CA ILE A 137 17.62 9.63 -6.46
C ILE A 137 17.42 8.64 -5.31
N THR A 138 16.85 7.47 -5.60
CA THR A 138 16.60 6.44 -4.60
C THR A 138 17.90 5.90 -4.00
N ALA A 139 18.96 5.74 -4.79
CA ALA A 139 20.25 5.26 -4.31
C ALA A 139 20.90 6.24 -3.30
N VAL A 140 20.78 7.56 -3.53
CA VAL A 140 21.25 8.58 -2.57
C VAL A 140 20.45 8.53 -1.28
N VAL A 141 19.12 8.35 -1.37
CA VAL A 141 18.24 8.27 -0.20
C VAL A 141 18.55 7.02 0.64
N ASP A 142 18.77 5.88 -0.02
CA ASP A 142 19.09 4.59 0.62
C ASP A 142 20.38 4.65 1.45
N GLN A 143 21.41 5.36 0.97
CA GLN A 143 22.67 5.58 1.72
C GLN A 143 22.46 6.30 3.05
N SER A 144 21.35 7.03 3.21
CA SER A 144 21.00 7.69 4.46
C SER A 144 20.16 6.81 5.39
N GLY A 145 19.96 5.52 5.08
CA GLY A 145 19.17 4.58 5.87
C GLY A 145 17.67 4.88 5.82
N ILE A 146 17.17 5.33 4.67
CA ILE A 146 15.74 5.61 4.41
C ILE A 146 15.33 4.83 3.17
N SER A 147 14.27 4.04 3.27
CA SER A 147 13.82 3.21 2.16
C SER A 147 12.66 3.84 1.41
N ILE A 148 12.93 4.27 0.18
CA ILE A 148 11.92 4.60 -0.84
C ILE A 148 12.13 3.67 -2.05
N ARG A 149 11.22 3.68 -3.02
CA ARG A 149 11.30 2.77 -4.18
C ARG A 149 11.33 3.53 -5.49
N HIS A 150 12.07 3.05 -6.48
CA HIS A 150 11.95 3.49 -7.88
C HIS A 150 11.41 2.40 -8.80
N GLY A 151 11.16 2.76 -10.07
CA GLY A 151 10.66 1.87 -11.12
C GLY A 151 9.16 2.00 -11.39
N HIS A 152 8.64 1.15 -12.26
CA HIS A 152 7.25 1.20 -12.73
C HIS A 152 6.21 0.62 -11.73
N MET A 153 6.63 0.08 -10.57
CA MET A 153 5.72 -0.43 -9.53
C MET A 153 4.72 -1.52 -9.99
N TYR A 154 5.13 -2.39 -10.93
CA TYR A 154 4.25 -3.33 -11.64
C TYR A 154 3.12 -2.67 -12.49
N ALA A 155 3.17 -1.35 -12.69
CA ALA A 155 2.24 -0.57 -13.50
C ALA A 155 2.89 -0.10 -14.82
N TYR A 156 3.53 -1.02 -15.55
CA TYR A 156 4.33 -0.72 -16.74
C TYR A 156 3.56 0.07 -17.82
N HIS A 157 2.39 -0.43 -18.23
CA HIS A 157 1.56 0.26 -19.23
C HIS A 157 0.98 1.59 -18.75
N LEU A 158 0.85 1.79 -17.43
CA LEU A 158 0.46 3.08 -16.89
C LEU A 158 1.59 4.11 -17.05
N CYS A 159 2.85 3.69 -16.85
CA CYS A 159 4.01 4.54 -17.15
C CYS A 159 4.01 4.97 -18.62
N GLU A 160 3.84 4.02 -19.55
CA GLU A 160 3.76 4.33 -20.99
C GLU A 160 2.63 5.32 -21.30
N ALA A 161 1.41 5.03 -20.82
CA ALA A 161 0.24 5.88 -21.05
C ALA A 161 0.37 7.29 -20.42
N ALA A 162 1.16 7.41 -19.35
CA ALA A 162 1.47 8.69 -18.70
C ALA A 162 2.67 9.43 -19.31
N GLY A 163 3.25 8.91 -20.40
CA GLY A 163 4.43 9.48 -21.06
C GLY A 163 5.70 9.40 -20.22
N LEU A 164 5.79 8.41 -19.33
CA LEU A 164 6.97 8.12 -18.52
C LEU A 164 7.79 7.02 -19.20
N ASP A 165 9.10 7.06 -19.04
CA ASP A 165 9.98 5.95 -19.39
C ASP A 165 9.73 4.77 -18.43
N PRO A 166 9.24 3.61 -18.88
CA PRO A 166 9.00 2.47 -18.00
C PRO A 166 10.26 1.84 -17.41
N ASP A 167 11.42 2.02 -18.06
CA ASP A 167 12.70 1.46 -17.60
C ASP A 167 13.24 2.22 -16.37
N ASP A 168 13.03 3.54 -16.29
CA ASP A 168 13.32 4.33 -15.09
C ASP A 168 12.13 4.37 -14.11
N GLY A 169 10.92 4.57 -14.63
CA GLY A 169 9.67 4.65 -13.88
C GLY A 169 9.52 5.95 -13.08
N VAL A 170 9.27 5.81 -11.77
CA VAL A 170 9.06 6.94 -10.85
C VAL A 170 9.77 6.67 -9.53
N VAL A 171 10.13 7.72 -8.79
CA VAL A 171 10.38 7.62 -7.35
C VAL A 171 9.04 7.55 -6.64
N ARG A 172 8.86 6.62 -5.70
CA ARG A 172 7.67 6.49 -4.87
C ARG A 172 8.02 6.45 -3.39
N VAL A 173 7.46 7.40 -2.65
CA VAL A 173 7.38 7.39 -1.19
C VAL A 173 6.03 6.81 -0.79
N SER A 174 6.02 5.89 0.18
CA SER A 174 4.79 5.24 0.66
C SER A 174 4.75 5.36 2.17
N LEU A 175 3.89 6.25 2.65
CA LEU A 175 3.68 6.54 4.04
C LEU A 175 2.66 5.59 4.63
N VAL A 176 2.85 5.31 5.91
CA VAL A 176 1.97 4.50 6.75
C VAL A 176 1.81 5.21 8.09
N HIS A 177 0.74 4.90 8.80
CA HIS A 177 0.34 5.59 10.03
C HIS A 177 1.33 5.51 11.21
N TYR A 178 2.32 4.63 11.15
CA TYR A 178 3.42 4.57 12.13
C TYR A 178 4.69 5.31 11.68
N ASN A 179 4.65 6.01 10.53
CA ASN A 179 5.68 7.00 10.23
C ASN A 179 5.52 8.26 11.11
N THR A 180 6.60 9.02 11.26
CA THR A 180 6.61 10.22 12.10
C THR A 180 6.95 11.50 11.32
N PRO A 181 6.59 12.70 11.86
CA PRO A 181 7.03 13.97 11.29
C PRO A 181 8.55 14.07 11.14
N GLU A 182 9.31 13.57 12.10
CA GLU A 182 10.77 13.58 12.08
C GLU A 182 11.34 12.70 10.96
N GLU A 183 10.68 11.59 10.64
CA GLU A 183 11.07 10.73 9.50
C GLU A 183 10.83 11.45 8.17
N ILE A 184 9.72 12.19 8.04
CA ILE A 184 9.45 13.01 6.86
C ILE A 184 10.47 14.15 6.73
N ASP A 185 10.80 14.82 7.83
CA ASP A 185 11.80 15.90 7.84
C ASP A 185 13.17 15.40 7.40
N ARG A 186 13.57 14.24 7.93
CA ARG A 186 14.82 13.59 7.56
C ARG A 186 14.81 13.16 6.10
N LEU A 187 13.69 12.65 5.58
CA LEU A 187 13.54 12.31 4.17
C LEU A 187 13.68 13.55 3.29
N ILE A 188 12.99 14.64 3.60
CA ILE A 188 13.05 15.90 2.84
C ILE A 188 14.48 16.44 2.78
N ALA A 189 15.19 16.48 3.91
CA ALA A 189 16.58 16.94 3.96
C ALA A 189 17.55 16.06 3.13
N VAL A 190 17.24 14.76 2.98
CA VAL A 190 18.00 13.85 2.12
C VAL A 190 17.61 14.04 0.65
N LEU A 191 16.33 14.26 0.36
CA LEU A 191 15.83 14.56 -0.99
C LEU A 191 16.44 15.84 -1.53
N ASP A 192 16.62 16.88 -0.72
CA ASP A 192 17.31 18.11 -1.15
C ASP A 192 18.71 17.81 -1.71
N ARG A 193 19.46 16.93 -1.05
CA ARG A 193 20.78 16.50 -1.54
C ARG A 193 20.70 15.60 -2.76
N ALA A 194 19.70 14.74 -2.84
CA ALA A 194 19.52 13.79 -3.95
C ALA A 194 19.06 14.49 -5.24
N LEU A 195 18.19 15.48 -5.11
CA LEU A 195 17.61 16.28 -6.20
C LEU A 195 18.53 17.43 -6.62
N GLY A 196 19.45 17.84 -5.75
CA GLY A 196 20.36 18.96 -5.99
C GLY A 196 19.81 20.26 -5.39
N GLU A 197 20.71 21.21 -5.19
CA GLU A 197 20.33 22.59 -4.80
C GLU A 197 19.50 23.27 -5.89
#